data_AF-A0A366GLZ6-F1
#
_entry.id   AF-A0A366GLZ6-F1
#
_cell.length_a   1.000
_cell.length_b   1.000
_cell.length_c   1.000
_cell.angle_alpha   90.00
_cell.angle_beta   90.00
_cell.angle_gamma   90.00
#
_symmetry.space_group_name_H-M   'P 1'
#
loop_
_entity.id
_entity.type
_entity.pdbx_description
1 polymer ?
#
loop_
_entity_poly.entity_id
_entity_poly.type
_entity_poly.pdbx_seq_one_letter_code
_entity_poly.pdbx_strand_id
1 'polypeptide(L)'
;MRTMYSIKNIAISIFSQIVIVILGFISRKVFLDSLGIEYLGIDGLLINVLSMLALIEAGIGASIVYNLYKPLAENNQYKIIALVQLYKKIYQILAIIILVISAMIYPFLSYLMKDGESISNVAIIYSIFVVKNVVTYLNAHKRSLIQADQRGYILARVDLLFQVVTTIFKIFILMYTKNYILYLIIELSIYVIQNVVNGRIVNKNYSYIKTKKKYSIDNDTKEKLIINVKAMFLHNIGGYIVFGTDNILISSFVGLATVGIYSNYTMIINQLAAVVNPILNGIEASVGNLIATENSDKNYAIFKVTYLVNFWVFSFCTIFLFNLLEPFIGWWLDKKYLLNNMVFVVILINFYLTGMRTAIAIFKNKAGLFVQDKYIPLVEAIINLSLSILLAKMLGLVGIFIGTAISTITTVLWIQPYIVYKNLFKKSVWKYFTAYVFYIFLTVVTGFITTSICNYFIEDSTFISLVGKGMICLLVPNVIYILIFYKSTEFHYIRNIFSVMFLQIKKKRNVI
;
A
#
# COMPACT_ATOMS: atom_id res chain seq x y z
N MET A 1 6.50 11.04 32.20
CA MET A 1 7.29 11.54 31.06
C MET A 1 7.18 10.67 29.78
N ARG A 2 7.44 9.35 29.79
CA ARG A 2 7.40 8.50 28.56
C ARG A 2 6.02 8.43 27.86
N THR A 3 4.93 8.42 28.62
CA THR A 3 3.55 8.48 28.09
C THR A 3 3.22 9.81 27.42
N MET A 4 3.73 10.92 27.93
CA MET A 4 3.50 12.26 27.36
C MET A 4 4.20 12.43 26.00
N TYR A 5 5.43 11.91 25.86
CA TYR A 5 6.12 11.87 24.57
C TYR A 5 5.45 10.91 23.57
N SER A 6 4.91 9.78 24.03
CA SER A 6 4.17 8.84 23.18
C SER A 6 2.87 9.46 22.65
N ILE A 7 2.09 10.14 23.50
CA ILE A 7 0.87 10.86 23.09
C ILE A 7 1.22 12.00 22.12
N LYS A 8 2.27 12.78 22.41
CA LYS A 8 2.73 13.85 21.52
C LYS A 8 3.16 13.32 20.15
N ASN A 9 3.86 12.18 20.12
CA ASN A 9 4.25 11.54 18.85
C ASN A 9 3.03 11.05 18.06
N ILE A 10 2.06 10.41 18.71
CA ILE A 10 0.83 9.95 18.06
C ILE A 10 0.04 11.14 17.50
N ALA A 11 -0.14 12.21 18.30
CA ALA A 11 -0.85 13.42 17.88
C ALA A 11 -0.16 14.10 16.69
N ILE A 12 1.17 14.22 16.72
CA ILE A 12 1.95 14.75 15.60
C ILE A 12 1.79 13.88 14.36
N SER A 13 1.88 12.55 14.48
CA SER A 13 1.72 11.63 13.35
C SER A 13 0.33 11.73 12.71
N ILE A 14 -0.73 11.79 13.51
CA ILE A 14 -2.10 11.96 13.03
C ILE A 14 -2.25 13.32 12.34
N PHE A 15 -1.79 14.39 12.98
CA PHE A 15 -1.85 15.74 12.42
C PHE A 15 -1.11 15.82 11.08
N SER A 16 0.10 15.29 11.01
CA SER A 16 0.87 15.27 9.77
C SER A 16 0.19 14.45 8.68
N GLN A 17 -0.45 13.32 9.02
CA GLN A 17 -1.22 12.54 8.06
C GLN A 17 -2.41 13.33 7.50
N ILE A 18 -3.13 14.06 8.35
CA ILE A 18 -4.24 14.93 7.92
C ILE A 18 -3.74 16.01 6.95
N VAL A 19 -2.62 16.68 7.29
CA VAL A 19 -2.03 17.70 6.42
C VAL A 19 -1.65 17.13 5.05
N ILE A 20 -1.01 15.95 5.01
CA ILE A 20 -0.63 15.28 3.76
C ILE A 20 -1.87 14.94 2.92
N VAL A 21 -2.92 14.43 3.55
CA VAL A 21 -4.18 14.07 2.88
C VAL A 21 -4.82 15.31 2.23
N ILE A 22 -4.96 16.40 2.99
CA ILE A 22 -5.55 17.65 2.49
C ILE A 22 -4.71 18.23 1.34
N LEU A 23 -3.39 18.31 1.51
CA LEU A 23 -2.50 18.78 0.44
C LEU A 23 -2.56 17.89 -0.80
N GLY A 24 -2.73 16.58 -0.63
CA GLY A 24 -2.93 15.64 -1.73
C GLY A 24 -4.18 15.97 -2.55
N PHE A 25 -5.33 16.20 -1.89
CA PHE A 25 -6.57 16.57 -2.56
C PHE A 25 -6.48 17.92 -3.28
N ILE A 26 -5.90 18.94 -2.63
CA ILE A 26 -5.69 20.25 -3.26
C ILE A 26 -4.77 20.12 -4.47
N SER A 27 -3.62 19.45 -4.30
CA SER A 27 -2.65 19.26 -5.38
C SER A 27 -3.24 18.52 -6.58
N ARG A 28 -4.10 17.52 -6.35
CA ARG A 28 -4.73 16.77 -7.43
C ARG A 28 -5.76 17.62 -8.18
N LYS A 29 -6.55 18.46 -7.49
CA LYS A 29 -7.48 19.39 -8.15
C LYS A 29 -6.73 20.43 -8.99
N VAL A 30 -5.71 21.08 -8.41
CA VAL A 30 -4.86 22.04 -9.14
C VAL A 30 -4.19 21.39 -10.34
N PHE A 31 -3.72 20.14 -10.22
CA PHE A 31 -3.15 19.40 -11.34
C PHE A 31 -4.15 19.24 -12.49
N LEU A 32 -5.35 18.74 -12.18
CA LEU A 32 -6.39 18.51 -13.18
C LEU A 32 -6.82 19.79 -13.88
N ASP A 33 -7.06 20.85 -13.11
CA ASP A 33 -7.50 22.13 -13.65
C ASP A 33 -6.41 22.84 -14.47
N SER A 34 -5.13 22.53 -14.22
CA SER A 34 -3.99 23.16 -14.92
C SER A 34 -3.54 22.39 -16.16
N LEU A 35 -3.50 21.06 -16.09
CA LEU A 35 -2.85 20.20 -17.10
C LEU A 35 -3.81 19.27 -17.82
N GLY A 36 -4.91 18.87 -17.20
CA GLY A 36 -5.82 17.85 -17.74
C GLY A 36 -5.55 16.43 -17.25
N ILE A 37 -6.40 15.50 -17.70
CA ILE A 37 -6.48 14.12 -17.19
C ILE A 37 -5.44 13.20 -17.83
N GLU A 38 -5.03 13.49 -19.06
CA GLU A 38 -4.06 12.71 -19.81
C GLU A 38 -2.68 12.76 -19.13
N TYR A 39 -2.27 13.93 -18.63
CA TYR A 39 -1.03 14.09 -17.88
C TYR A 39 -1.03 13.32 -16.55
N LEU A 40 -2.18 13.20 -15.89
CA LEU A 40 -2.31 12.30 -14.73
C LEU A 40 -2.21 10.83 -15.15
N GLY A 41 -2.74 10.49 -16.32
CA GLY A 41 -2.63 9.16 -16.90
C GLY A 41 -1.18 8.76 -17.14
N ILE A 42 -0.38 9.66 -17.72
CA ILE A 42 1.07 9.45 -17.89
C ILE A 42 1.75 9.27 -16.54
N ASP A 43 1.44 10.12 -15.55
CA ASP A 43 2.03 10.02 -14.21
C ASP A 43 1.79 8.63 -13.63
N GLY A 44 0.55 8.14 -13.68
CA GLY A 44 0.19 6.79 -13.24
C GLY A 44 0.84 5.67 -14.06
N LEU A 45 0.93 5.81 -15.38
CA LEU A 45 1.59 4.84 -16.26
C LEU A 45 3.08 4.75 -15.95
N LEU A 46 3.79 5.87 -15.94
CA LEU A 46 5.25 5.92 -15.75
C LEU A 46 5.65 5.49 -14.36
N ILE A 47 4.86 5.81 -13.33
CA ILE A 47 5.05 5.25 -11.99
C ILE A 47 4.97 3.72 -12.05
N ASN A 48 3.93 3.13 -12.66
CA ASN A 48 3.83 1.67 -12.73
C ASN A 48 4.92 1.03 -13.61
N VAL A 49 5.30 1.64 -14.73
CA VAL A 49 6.39 1.10 -15.57
C VAL A 49 7.71 1.07 -14.79
N LEU A 50 8.04 2.15 -14.07
CA LEU A 50 9.29 2.22 -13.31
C LEU A 50 9.24 1.50 -11.96
N SER A 51 8.07 1.39 -11.33
CA SER A 51 7.89 0.57 -10.12
C SER A 51 8.12 -0.91 -10.41
N MET A 52 7.89 -1.36 -11.65
CA MET A 52 8.24 -2.72 -12.07
C MET A 52 9.75 -2.95 -12.00
N LEU A 53 10.57 -1.92 -12.23
CA LEU A 53 12.03 -2.02 -12.13
C LEU A 53 12.49 -2.17 -10.67
N ALA A 54 11.68 -1.74 -9.69
CA ALA A 54 11.95 -2.01 -8.28
C ALA A 54 11.90 -3.51 -7.95
N LEU A 55 11.28 -4.34 -8.80
CA LEU A 55 11.37 -5.80 -8.67
C LEU A 55 12.81 -6.31 -8.81
N ILE A 56 13.67 -5.62 -9.55
CA ILE A 56 15.09 -6.00 -9.69
C ILE A 56 15.80 -5.86 -8.33
N GLU A 57 15.35 -4.91 -7.51
CA GLU A 57 15.81 -4.74 -6.12
C GLU A 57 15.12 -5.72 -5.15
N ALA A 58 14.04 -6.38 -5.56
CA ALA A 58 13.15 -7.09 -4.64
C ALA A 58 13.90 -8.14 -3.81
N GLY A 59 13.90 -7.93 -2.49
CA GLY A 59 14.57 -8.80 -1.53
C GLY A 59 15.96 -8.35 -1.10
N ILE A 60 16.60 -7.48 -1.87
CA ILE A 60 17.93 -6.93 -1.54
C ILE A 60 17.82 -6.05 -0.28
N GLY A 61 16.95 -5.04 -0.26
CA GLY A 61 16.79 -4.15 0.89
C GLY A 61 16.45 -4.84 2.21
N ALA A 62 15.54 -5.83 2.20
CA ALA A 62 15.15 -6.56 3.40
C ALA A 62 16.24 -7.53 3.90
N SER A 63 16.89 -8.26 2.98
CA SER A 63 18.05 -9.11 3.32
C SER A 63 19.20 -8.28 3.90
N ILE A 64 19.41 -7.08 3.36
CA ILE A 64 20.37 -6.11 3.86
C ILE A 64 20.10 -5.72 5.32
N VAL A 65 18.87 -5.29 5.61
CA VAL A 65 18.46 -4.87 6.96
C VAL A 65 18.60 -6.04 7.94
N TYR A 66 18.18 -7.24 7.53
CA TYR A 66 18.30 -8.45 8.35
C TYR A 66 19.75 -8.76 8.74
N ASN A 67 20.67 -8.75 7.78
CA ASN A 67 22.08 -9.05 8.02
C ASN A 67 22.80 -7.97 8.83
N LEU A 68 22.24 -6.75 8.91
CA LEU A 68 22.79 -5.67 9.73
C LEU A 68 22.36 -5.74 11.20
N TYR A 69 21.27 -6.42 11.55
CA TYR A 69 20.78 -6.47 12.94
C TYR A 69 21.82 -7.00 13.93
N LYS A 70 22.42 -8.16 13.64
CA LYS A 70 23.40 -8.78 14.55
C LYS A 70 24.68 -7.94 14.68
N PRO A 71 25.33 -7.50 13.59
CA PRO A 71 26.50 -6.61 13.67
C PRO A 71 26.23 -5.29 14.41
N LEU A 72 25.04 -4.69 14.25
CA LEU A 72 24.65 -3.48 14.99
C LEU A 72 24.48 -3.75 16.48
N ALA A 73 23.80 -4.84 16.85
CA ALA A 73 23.62 -5.23 18.26
C ALA A 73 24.97 -5.52 18.96
N GLU A 74 25.92 -6.12 18.24
CA GLU A 74 27.27 -6.42 18.73
C GLU A 74 28.25 -5.24 18.62
N ASN A 75 27.82 -4.10 18.07
CA ASN A 75 28.69 -2.96 17.73
C ASN A 75 29.92 -3.35 16.87
N ASN A 76 29.79 -4.38 16.04
CA ASN A 76 30.87 -4.88 15.20
C ASN A 76 31.06 -3.98 13.96
N GLN A 77 31.78 -2.87 14.15
CA GLN A 77 32.00 -1.88 13.10
C GLN A 77 32.65 -2.45 11.84
N TYR A 78 33.56 -3.42 11.97
CA TYR A 78 34.16 -4.10 10.81
C TYR A 78 33.08 -4.71 9.91
N LYS A 79 32.19 -5.52 10.49
CA LYS A 79 31.11 -6.19 9.73
C LYS A 79 30.09 -5.19 9.22
N ILE A 80 29.74 -4.15 10.00
CA ILE A 80 28.83 -3.10 9.55
C ILE A 80 29.41 -2.39 8.32
N ILE A 81 30.68 -1.99 8.35
CA ILE A 81 31.32 -1.31 7.23
C ILE A 81 31.39 -2.24 6.00
N ALA A 82 31.76 -3.51 6.18
CA ALA A 82 31.81 -4.51 5.11
C ALA A 82 30.45 -4.65 4.40
N LEU A 83 29.37 -4.78 5.18
CA LEU A 83 28.02 -4.90 4.66
C LEU A 83 27.58 -3.61 3.95
N VAL A 84 27.77 -2.44 4.58
CA VAL A 84 27.40 -1.14 3.98
C VAL A 84 28.16 -0.88 2.67
N GLN A 85 29.44 -1.27 2.58
CA GLN A 85 30.24 -1.16 1.35
C GLN A 85 29.76 -2.11 0.26
N LEU A 86 29.47 -3.36 0.60
CA LEU A 86 28.86 -4.32 -0.31
C LEU A 86 27.55 -3.77 -0.87
N TYR A 87 26.71 -3.22 0.00
CA TYR A 87 25.39 -2.69 -0.38
C TYR A 87 25.51 -1.46 -1.24
N LYS A 88 26.44 -0.56 -0.93
CA LYS A 88 26.75 0.57 -1.82
C LYS A 88 27.10 0.08 -3.23
N LYS A 89 27.94 -0.95 -3.34
CA LYS A 89 28.31 -1.54 -4.64
C LYS A 89 27.11 -2.16 -5.36
N ILE A 90 26.28 -2.94 -4.66
CA ILE A 90 25.08 -3.55 -5.23
C ILE A 90 24.12 -2.48 -5.74
N TYR A 91 23.81 -1.47 -4.93
CA TYR A 91 22.89 -0.39 -5.32
C TYR A 91 23.43 0.48 -6.47
N GLN A 92 24.74 0.66 -6.58
CA GLN A 92 25.35 1.33 -7.75
C GLN A 92 25.19 0.50 -9.03
N ILE A 93 25.34 -0.83 -8.94
CA ILE A 93 25.09 -1.73 -10.07
C ILE A 93 23.60 -1.69 -10.45
N LEU A 94 22.70 -1.72 -9.47
CA LEU A 94 21.26 -1.61 -9.70
C LEU A 94 20.87 -0.30 -10.38
N ALA A 95 21.45 0.82 -9.94
CA ALA A 95 21.24 2.12 -10.57
C ALA A 95 21.59 2.10 -12.08
N ILE A 96 22.69 1.45 -12.45
CA ILE A 96 23.10 1.28 -13.86
C ILE A 96 22.14 0.34 -14.60
N ILE A 97 21.81 -0.81 -14.01
CA ILE A 97 20.86 -1.79 -14.59
C ILE A 97 19.52 -1.11 -14.88
N ILE A 98 19.00 -0.34 -13.93
CA ILE A 98 17.72 0.37 -14.07
C ILE A 98 17.80 1.42 -15.15
N LEU A 99 18.90 2.16 -15.23
CA LEU A 99 19.10 3.14 -16.30
C LEU A 99 19.10 2.46 -17.68
N VAL A 100 19.82 1.33 -17.83
CA VAL A 100 19.88 0.56 -19.08
C VAL A 100 18.52 -0.02 -19.46
N ILE A 101 17.83 -0.67 -18.52
CA ILE A 101 16.50 -1.26 -18.79
C ILE A 101 15.48 -0.16 -19.08
N SER A 102 15.54 0.98 -18.37
CA SER A 102 14.68 2.13 -18.68
C SER A 102 14.93 2.65 -20.09
N ALA A 103 16.19 2.73 -20.53
CA ALA A 103 16.50 3.11 -21.91
C ALA A 103 15.98 2.07 -22.93
N MET A 104 16.02 0.77 -22.60
CA MET A 104 15.46 -0.30 -23.44
C MET A 104 13.92 -0.27 -23.51
N ILE A 105 13.24 0.19 -22.46
CA ILE A 105 11.77 0.30 -22.42
C ILE A 105 11.28 1.47 -23.26
N TYR A 106 12.06 2.56 -23.37
CA TYR A 106 11.62 3.80 -24.04
C TYR A 106 11.07 3.59 -25.47
N PRO A 107 11.69 2.82 -26.37
CA PRO A 107 11.15 2.54 -27.71
C PRO A 107 9.77 1.86 -27.69
N PHE A 108 9.45 1.12 -26.62
CA PHE A 108 8.17 0.41 -26.49
C PHE A 108 7.09 1.26 -25.82
N LEU A 109 7.44 2.45 -25.31
CA LEU A 109 6.52 3.29 -24.55
C LEU A 109 5.33 3.76 -25.40
N SER A 110 5.52 3.95 -26.70
CA SER A 110 4.44 4.28 -27.65
C SER A 110 3.33 3.21 -27.67
N TYR A 111 3.68 1.92 -27.58
CA TYR A 111 2.70 0.84 -27.51
C TYR A 111 1.96 0.77 -26.17
N LEU A 112 2.54 1.34 -25.12
CA LEU A 112 1.91 1.41 -23.79
C LEU A 112 0.99 2.63 -23.64
N MET A 113 1.14 3.64 -24.51
CA MET A 113 0.44 4.92 -24.44
C MET A 113 -0.57 5.05 -25.59
N LYS A 114 -1.71 4.37 -25.47
CA LYS A 114 -2.82 4.61 -26.41
C LYS A 114 -3.27 6.07 -26.29
N ASP A 115 -3.41 6.73 -27.43
CA ASP A 115 -3.71 8.17 -27.57
C ASP A 115 -2.61 9.10 -27.01
N GLY A 116 -1.38 8.58 -26.89
CA GLY A 116 -0.22 9.28 -26.36
C GLY A 116 0.36 10.41 -27.23
N GLU A 117 -0.07 10.51 -28.49
CA GLU A 117 0.40 11.51 -29.46
C GLU A 117 0.06 12.95 -29.06
N SER A 118 -1.00 13.12 -28.27
CA SER A 118 -1.44 14.41 -27.72
C SER A 118 -0.45 15.01 -26.70
N ILE A 119 0.51 14.21 -26.23
CA ILE A 119 1.42 14.60 -25.16
C ILE A 119 2.72 15.11 -25.73
N SER A 120 2.97 16.39 -25.51
CA SER A 120 4.25 17.00 -25.85
C SER A 120 5.37 16.47 -24.94
N ASN A 121 6.57 16.30 -25.53
CA ASN A 121 7.81 16.06 -24.80
C ASN A 121 7.86 14.77 -23.94
N VAL A 122 7.20 13.69 -24.38
CA VAL A 122 7.20 12.37 -23.69
C VAL A 122 8.62 11.92 -23.36
N ALA A 123 9.59 12.12 -24.25
CA ALA A 123 11.01 11.78 -24.02
C ALA A 123 11.60 12.47 -22.78
N ILE A 124 11.32 13.77 -22.61
CA ILE A 124 11.81 14.57 -21.49
C ILE A 124 11.12 14.14 -20.21
N ILE A 125 9.79 13.99 -20.25
CA ILE A 125 8.98 13.50 -19.13
C ILE A 125 9.52 12.15 -18.64
N TYR A 126 9.64 11.18 -19.54
CA TYR A 126 10.18 9.85 -19.25
C TYR A 126 11.57 9.93 -18.62
N SER A 127 12.47 10.74 -19.20
CA SER A 127 13.84 10.90 -18.70
C SER A 127 13.87 11.45 -17.27
N ILE A 128 13.01 12.43 -16.93
CA ILE A 128 12.92 12.96 -15.55
C ILE A 128 12.50 11.87 -14.57
N PHE A 129 11.51 11.05 -14.95
CA PHE A 129 11.05 9.92 -14.16
C PHE A 129 12.16 8.87 -13.94
N VAL A 130 12.91 8.53 -14.99
CA VAL A 130 14.05 7.60 -14.91
C VAL A 130 15.14 8.15 -13.98
N VAL A 131 15.52 9.43 -14.13
CA VAL A 131 16.53 10.06 -13.26
C VAL A 131 16.06 10.05 -11.80
N LYS A 132 14.79 10.41 -11.54
CA LYS A 132 14.21 10.36 -10.19
C LYS A 132 14.29 8.95 -9.61
N ASN A 133 13.98 7.93 -10.40
CA ASN A 133 14.05 6.54 -9.99
C ASN A 133 15.49 6.13 -9.67
N VAL A 134 16.48 6.45 -10.53
CA VAL A 134 17.91 6.15 -10.31
C VAL A 134 18.45 6.81 -9.03
N VAL A 135 18.03 8.04 -8.72
CA VAL A 135 18.46 8.77 -7.51
C VAL A 135 18.07 8.02 -6.22
N THR A 136 16.99 7.24 -6.21
CA THR A 136 16.56 6.49 -5.01
C THR A 136 17.64 5.47 -4.57
N TYR A 137 18.32 4.84 -5.54
CA TYR A 137 19.33 3.80 -5.33
C TYR A 137 20.65 4.37 -4.79
N LEU A 138 20.99 5.62 -5.11
CA LEU A 138 22.30 6.20 -4.76
C LEU A 138 22.58 6.25 -3.24
N ASN A 139 21.56 6.46 -2.40
CA ASN A 139 21.68 6.46 -0.93
C ASN A 139 20.88 5.32 -0.25
N ALA A 140 20.39 4.33 -0.99
CA ALA A 140 19.61 3.22 -0.43
C ALA A 140 20.38 2.42 0.65
N HIS A 141 21.69 2.22 0.48
CA HIS A 141 22.57 1.59 1.48
C HIS A 141 22.58 2.33 2.83
N LYS A 142 22.57 3.67 2.82
CA LYS A 142 22.51 4.49 4.04
C LYS A 142 21.14 4.46 4.70
N ARG A 143 20.08 4.52 3.90
CA ARG A 143 18.70 4.37 4.37
C ARG A 143 18.50 3.00 5.04
N SER A 144 19.08 1.95 4.47
CA SER A 144 19.01 0.61 5.03
C SER A 144 19.74 0.50 6.38
N LEU A 145 20.91 1.12 6.53
CA LEU A 145 21.67 1.12 7.80
C LEU A 145 20.88 1.72 8.96
N ILE A 146 20.31 2.92 8.76
CA ILE A 146 19.57 3.60 9.83
C ILE A 146 18.22 2.93 10.13
N GLN A 147 17.62 2.24 9.15
CA GLN A 147 16.46 1.39 9.37
C GLN A 147 16.80 0.14 10.20
N ALA A 148 17.92 -0.52 9.90
CA ALA A 148 18.40 -1.68 10.67
C ALA A 148 18.74 -1.31 12.12
N ASP A 149 19.23 -0.10 12.36
CA ASP A 149 19.47 0.45 13.70
C ASP A 149 18.19 0.95 14.40
N GLN A 150 17.00 0.68 13.85
CA GLN A 150 15.70 1.12 14.38
C GLN A 150 15.55 2.65 14.56
N ARG A 151 16.43 3.44 13.93
CA ARG A 151 16.41 4.92 13.94
C ARG A 151 15.77 5.51 12.69
N GLY A 152 15.02 4.71 11.93
CA GLY A 152 14.33 5.12 10.70
C GLY A 152 13.39 6.32 10.90
N TYR A 153 12.87 6.53 12.11
CA TYR A 153 12.03 7.69 12.45
C TYR A 153 12.74 9.04 12.21
N ILE A 154 14.07 9.09 12.25
CA ILE A 154 14.86 10.30 11.96
C ILE A 154 14.67 10.70 10.50
N LEU A 155 14.82 9.75 9.58
CA LEU A 155 14.58 10.01 8.16
C LEU A 155 13.11 10.22 7.86
N ALA A 156 12.19 9.52 8.53
CA ALA A 156 10.75 9.68 8.32
C ALA A 156 10.28 11.13 8.56
N ARG A 157 10.82 11.82 9.59
CA ARG A 157 10.51 13.24 9.86
C ARG A 157 11.00 14.16 8.75
N VAL A 158 12.20 13.89 8.21
CA VAL A 158 12.77 14.65 7.09
C VAL A 158 11.95 14.40 5.84
N ASP A 159 11.63 13.14 5.54
CA ASP A 159 10.81 12.75 4.39
C ASP A 159 9.45 13.46 4.42
N LEU A 160 8.81 13.56 5.59
CA LEU A 160 7.55 14.27 5.77
C LEU A 160 7.67 15.77 5.47
N LEU A 161 8.70 16.44 5.99
CA LEU A 161 8.96 17.85 5.73
C LEU A 161 9.14 18.10 4.23
N PHE A 162 10.00 17.32 3.58
CA PHE A 162 10.26 17.44 2.15
C PHE A 162 9.02 17.13 1.32
N GLN A 163 8.20 16.16 1.69
CA GLN A 163 6.94 15.86 1.00
C GLN A 163 5.97 17.05 1.03
N VAL A 164 5.82 17.71 2.19
CA VAL A 164 4.99 18.92 2.32
C VAL A 164 5.54 20.04 1.45
N VAL A 165 6.85 20.31 1.53
CA VAL A 165 7.53 21.33 0.72
C VAL A 165 7.35 21.06 -0.78
N THR A 166 7.65 19.85 -1.24
CA THR A 166 7.47 19.44 -2.64
C THR A 166 6.03 19.67 -3.10
N THR A 167 5.04 19.27 -2.31
CA THR A 167 3.62 19.42 -2.70
C THR A 167 3.23 20.89 -2.83
N ILE A 168 3.65 21.73 -1.90
CA ILE A 168 3.39 23.18 -1.93
C ILE A 168 4.03 23.82 -3.17
N PHE A 169 5.31 23.52 -3.45
CA PHE A 169 5.99 24.05 -4.64
C PHE A 169 5.34 23.58 -5.94
N LYS A 170 4.93 22.30 -6.01
CA LYS A 170 4.21 21.76 -7.17
C LYS A 170 2.89 22.48 -7.42
N ILE A 171 2.12 22.77 -6.36
CA ILE A 171 0.88 23.57 -6.45
C ILE A 171 1.19 24.95 -7.01
N PHE A 172 2.16 25.67 -6.43
CA PHE A 172 2.52 27.01 -6.90
C PHE A 172 2.94 27.02 -8.37
N ILE A 173 3.83 26.12 -8.78
CA ILE A 173 4.30 26.04 -10.17
C ILE A 173 3.12 25.85 -11.14
N LEU A 174 2.17 24.98 -10.82
CA LEU A 174 1.03 24.73 -11.70
C LEU A 174 0.08 25.91 -11.77
N MET A 175 -0.20 26.57 -10.64
CA MET A 175 -1.08 27.74 -10.61
C MET A 175 -0.58 28.89 -11.49
N TYR A 176 0.74 29.11 -11.57
CA TYR A 176 1.31 30.22 -12.35
C TYR A 176 1.71 29.84 -13.78
N THR A 177 2.24 28.62 -13.99
CA THR A 177 2.89 28.27 -15.26
C THR A 177 2.11 27.27 -16.09
N LYS A 178 1.22 26.49 -15.46
CA LYS A 178 0.53 25.35 -16.09
C LYS A 178 1.47 24.42 -16.87
N ASN A 179 2.74 24.33 -16.45
CA ASN A 179 3.78 23.61 -17.17
C ASN A 179 4.14 22.30 -16.45
N TYR A 180 3.83 21.17 -17.09
CA TYR A 180 4.07 19.84 -16.51
C TYR A 180 5.57 19.51 -16.36
N ILE A 181 6.41 19.92 -17.31
CA ILE A 181 7.86 19.67 -17.24
C ILE A 181 8.46 20.41 -16.04
N LEU A 182 8.07 21.67 -15.82
CA LEU A 182 8.53 22.45 -14.67
C LEU A 182 8.05 21.83 -13.35
N TYR A 183 6.81 21.33 -13.31
CA TYR A 183 6.26 20.55 -12.18
C TYR A 183 7.10 19.30 -11.86
N LEU A 184 7.61 18.59 -12.87
CA LEU A 184 8.47 17.42 -12.66
C LEU A 184 9.89 17.81 -12.26
N ILE A 185 10.45 18.89 -12.84
CA ILE A 185 11.81 19.36 -12.52
C ILE A 185 11.89 19.86 -11.08
N ILE A 186 10.89 20.61 -10.59
CA ILE A 186 10.88 21.07 -9.20
C ILE A 186 10.79 19.90 -8.23
N GLU A 187 9.98 18.90 -8.55
CA GLU A 187 9.88 17.67 -7.76
C GLU A 187 11.21 16.92 -7.72
N LEU A 188 11.83 16.69 -8.88
CA LEU A 188 13.13 16.03 -8.97
C LEU A 188 14.20 16.80 -8.19
N SER A 189 14.25 18.12 -8.34
CA SER A 189 15.24 18.97 -7.67
C SER A 189 15.14 18.86 -6.15
N ILE A 190 13.92 19.01 -5.62
CA ILE A 190 13.67 18.87 -4.17
C ILE A 190 13.99 17.44 -3.70
N TYR A 191 13.63 16.43 -4.50
CA TYR A 191 13.93 15.02 -4.19
C TYR A 191 15.43 14.73 -4.13
N VAL A 192 16.23 15.28 -5.04
CA VAL A 192 17.70 15.17 -5.01
C VAL A 192 18.26 15.84 -3.75
N ILE A 193 17.78 17.04 -3.41
CA ILE A 193 18.19 17.75 -2.18
C ILE A 193 17.86 16.90 -0.94
N GLN A 194 16.63 16.38 -0.85
CA GLN A 194 16.22 15.47 0.24
C GLN A 194 17.16 14.27 0.35
N ASN A 195 17.48 13.64 -0.78
CA ASN A 195 18.34 12.47 -0.83
C ASN A 195 19.76 12.79 -0.31
N VAL A 196 20.32 13.95 -0.67
CA VAL A 196 21.59 14.45 -0.14
C VAL A 196 21.52 14.72 1.36
N VAL A 197 20.46 15.39 1.84
CA VAL A 197 20.25 15.67 3.27
C VAL A 197 20.16 14.38 4.07
N ASN A 198 19.34 13.42 3.64
CA ASN A 198 19.23 12.09 4.24
C ASN A 198 20.60 11.39 4.30
N GLY A 199 21.35 11.43 3.20
CA GLY A 199 22.70 10.89 3.14
C GLY A 199 23.68 11.56 4.12
N ARG A 200 23.57 12.88 4.34
CA ARG A 200 24.38 13.63 5.31
C ARG A 200 24.02 13.29 6.76
N ILE A 201 22.73 13.11 7.07
CA ILE A 201 22.25 12.73 8.40
C ILE A 201 22.81 11.35 8.80
N VAL A 202 22.69 10.34 7.92
CA VAL A 202 23.26 9.00 8.20
C VAL A 202 24.77 9.09 8.36
N ASN A 203 25.44 9.83 7.49
CA ASN A 203 26.88 10.07 7.56
C ASN A 203 27.35 10.78 8.84
N LYS A 204 26.48 11.58 9.47
CA LYS A 204 26.75 12.21 10.77
C LYS A 204 26.56 11.21 11.91
N ASN A 205 25.49 10.41 11.86
CA ASN A 205 25.16 9.43 12.91
C ASN A 205 26.09 8.21 12.92
N TYR A 206 26.62 7.82 11.75
CA TYR A 206 27.51 6.67 11.58
C TYR A 206 28.82 7.11 10.92
N SER A 207 29.57 8.01 11.55
CA SER A 207 30.81 8.58 10.99
C SER A 207 31.84 7.52 10.58
N TYR A 208 31.87 6.37 11.28
CA TYR A 208 32.78 5.25 11.03
C TYR A 208 32.60 4.57 9.65
N ILE A 209 31.46 4.76 8.98
CA ILE A 209 31.26 4.23 7.61
C ILE A 209 31.95 5.10 6.54
N LYS A 210 32.42 6.31 6.89
CA LYS A 210 33.18 7.21 6.01
C LYS A 210 34.64 6.78 5.93
N THR A 211 34.88 5.58 5.42
CA THR A 211 36.23 5.06 5.24
C THR A 211 36.46 4.62 3.79
N LYS A 212 37.68 4.87 3.30
CA LYS A 212 38.15 4.37 2.00
C LYS A 212 38.72 2.96 2.09
N LYS A 213 39.01 2.46 3.31
CA LYS A 213 39.51 1.09 3.51
C LYS A 213 38.42 0.10 3.08
N LYS A 214 38.79 -0.88 2.25
CA LYS A 214 37.86 -1.91 1.77
C LYS A 214 37.73 -3.00 2.82
N TYR A 215 36.49 -3.37 3.11
CA TYR A 215 36.13 -4.47 4.00
C TYR A 215 35.35 -5.51 3.20
N SER A 216 35.58 -6.79 3.49
CA SER A 216 34.89 -7.91 2.83
C SER A 216 34.10 -8.71 3.86
N ILE A 217 32.98 -9.26 3.42
CA ILE A 217 32.25 -10.27 4.18
C ILE A 217 32.80 -11.66 3.86
N ASP A 218 32.64 -12.59 4.80
CA ASP A 218 32.92 -14.00 4.59
C ASP A 218 31.98 -14.64 3.54
N ASN A 219 32.44 -15.73 2.94
CA ASN A 219 31.71 -16.42 1.87
C ASN A 219 30.36 -16.98 2.36
N ASP A 220 30.28 -17.46 3.60
CA ASP A 220 29.04 -17.99 4.18
C ASP A 220 27.96 -16.91 4.30
N THR A 221 28.34 -15.71 4.77
CA THR A 221 27.45 -14.55 4.86
C THR A 221 26.99 -14.11 3.46
N LYS A 222 27.89 -14.16 2.47
CA LYS A 222 27.57 -13.84 1.08
C LYS A 222 26.58 -14.85 0.48
N GLU A 223 26.78 -16.14 0.71
CA GLU A 223 25.91 -17.20 0.22
C GLU A 223 24.51 -17.12 0.83
N LYS A 224 24.43 -16.94 2.16
CA LYS A 224 23.15 -16.70 2.86
C LYS A 224 22.41 -15.48 2.32
N LEU A 225 23.14 -14.41 2.00
CA LEU A 225 22.55 -13.22 1.39
C LEU A 225 21.95 -13.51 0.01
N ILE A 226 22.65 -14.27 -0.84
CA ILE A 226 22.16 -14.65 -2.18
C ILE A 226 20.91 -15.51 -2.09
N ILE A 227 20.89 -16.50 -1.19
CA ILE A 227 19.73 -17.38 -0.98
C ILE A 227 18.50 -16.55 -0.58
N ASN A 228 18.66 -15.65 0.41
CA ASN A 228 17.58 -14.80 0.89
C ASN A 228 17.06 -13.83 -0.20
N VAL A 229 17.96 -13.24 -0.99
CA VAL A 229 17.58 -12.35 -2.09
C VAL A 229 16.77 -13.11 -3.15
N LYS A 230 17.22 -14.31 -3.57
CA LYS A 230 16.50 -15.13 -4.57
C LYS A 230 15.09 -15.50 -4.12
N ALA A 231 14.93 -15.91 -2.87
CA ALA A 231 13.62 -16.28 -2.32
C ALA A 231 12.65 -15.08 -2.27
N MET A 232 13.14 -13.93 -1.81
CA MET A 232 12.32 -12.71 -1.73
C MET A 232 11.97 -12.13 -3.10
N PHE A 233 12.86 -12.23 -4.08
CA PHE A 233 12.61 -11.81 -5.46
C PHE A 233 11.40 -12.52 -6.07
N LEU A 234 11.33 -13.85 -5.95
CA LEU A 234 10.23 -14.66 -6.49
C LEU A 234 8.87 -14.31 -5.87
N HIS A 235 8.81 -14.10 -4.55
CA HIS A 235 7.57 -13.71 -3.87
C HIS A 235 7.07 -12.33 -4.30
N ASN A 236 7.98 -11.37 -4.49
CA ASN A 236 7.64 -10.00 -4.83
C ASN A 236 7.20 -9.85 -6.30
N ILE A 237 7.77 -10.64 -7.23
CA ILE A 237 7.34 -10.63 -8.64
C ILE A 237 5.86 -10.99 -8.77
N GLY A 238 5.43 -12.10 -8.17
CA GLY A 238 4.05 -12.55 -8.28
C GLY A 238 3.06 -11.49 -7.79
N GLY A 239 3.32 -10.92 -6.60
CA GLY A 239 2.49 -9.85 -6.05
C GLY A 239 2.47 -8.60 -6.92
N TYR A 240 3.62 -8.20 -7.48
CA TYR A 240 3.67 -7.02 -8.33
C TYR A 240 2.92 -7.21 -9.65
N ILE A 241 3.01 -8.37 -10.30
CA ILE A 241 2.28 -8.58 -11.56
C ILE A 241 0.76 -8.47 -11.31
N VAL A 242 0.25 -9.00 -10.19
CA VAL A 242 -1.19 -8.93 -9.88
C VAL A 242 -1.66 -7.50 -9.60
N PHE A 243 -0.87 -6.68 -8.89
CA PHE A 243 -1.33 -5.35 -8.42
C PHE A 243 -0.70 -4.16 -9.15
N GLY A 244 0.36 -4.37 -9.93
CA GLY A 244 1.18 -3.33 -10.53
C GLY A 244 0.96 -3.13 -12.03
N THR A 245 0.22 -4.02 -12.71
CA THR A 245 0.01 -3.94 -14.16
C THR A 245 -1.24 -3.19 -14.59
N ASP A 246 -2.17 -2.86 -13.67
CA ASP A 246 -3.45 -2.25 -14.02
C ASP A 246 -3.30 -0.95 -14.85
N ASN A 247 -2.49 0.02 -14.42
CA ASN A 247 -2.31 1.26 -15.19
C ASN A 247 -1.68 1.01 -16.58
N ILE A 248 -0.84 -0.01 -16.72
CA ILE A 248 -0.23 -0.38 -18.01
C ILE A 248 -1.30 -0.97 -18.94
N LEU A 249 -2.14 -1.86 -18.44
CA LEU A 249 -3.25 -2.44 -19.20
C LEU A 249 -4.31 -1.39 -19.56
N ILE A 250 -4.68 -0.53 -18.61
CA ILE A 250 -5.65 0.54 -18.84
C ILE A 250 -5.11 1.51 -19.91
N SER A 251 -3.85 1.92 -19.79
CA SER A 251 -3.22 2.81 -20.77
C SER A 251 -3.12 2.21 -22.16
N SER A 252 -2.74 0.94 -22.28
CA SER A 252 -2.54 0.28 -23.58
C SER A 252 -3.85 -0.10 -24.28
N PHE A 253 -4.86 -0.57 -23.53
CA PHE A 253 -6.13 -1.04 -24.12
C PHE A 253 -7.21 0.05 -24.18
N VAL A 254 -7.28 0.91 -23.15
CA VAL A 254 -8.37 1.89 -23.01
C VAL A 254 -7.90 3.31 -23.33
N GLY A 255 -6.81 3.78 -22.72
CA GLY A 255 -6.19 5.08 -22.97
C GLY A 255 -5.75 5.81 -21.69
N LEU A 256 -4.89 6.81 -21.84
CA LEU A 256 -4.27 7.54 -20.72
C LEU A 256 -5.28 8.32 -19.86
N ALA A 257 -6.28 8.95 -20.48
CA ALA A 257 -7.32 9.65 -19.72
C ALA A 257 -8.02 8.72 -18.71
N THR A 258 -8.26 7.46 -19.09
CA THR A 258 -8.86 6.45 -18.21
C THR A 258 -7.95 6.09 -17.03
N VAL A 259 -6.63 6.02 -17.25
CA VAL A 259 -5.65 5.85 -16.16
C VAL A 259 -5.74 7.03 -15.19
N GLY A 260 -5.84 8.26 -15.71
CA GLY A 260 -6.02 9.46 -14.92
C GLY A 260 -7.29 9.40 -14.06
N ILE A 261 -8.42 8.99 -14.64
CA ILE A 261 -9.69 8.83 -13.93
C ILE A 261 -9.56 7.78 -12.83
N TYR A 262 -9.06 6.58 -13.16
CA TYR A 262 -8.85 5.50 -12.19
C TYR A 262 -7.89 5.91 -11.05
N SER A 263 -6.89 6.74 -11.35
CA SER A 263 -5.96 7.23 -10.32
C SER A 263 -6.63 8.11 -9.25
N ASN A 264 -7.75 8.78 -9.57
CA ASN A 264 -8.53 9.53 -8.58
C ASN A 264 -9.23 8.57 -7.58
N TYR A 265 -9.75 7.44 -8.08
CA TYR A 265 -10.38 6.41 -7.26
C TYR A 265 -9.34 5.74 -6.35
N THR A 266 -8.23 5.29 -6.92
CA THR A 266 -7.17 4.62 -6.15
C THR A 266 -6.50 5.55 -5.15
N MET A 267 -6.38 6.85 -5.46
CA MET A 267 -5.89 7.85 -4.49
C MET A 267 -6.74 7.87 -3.21
N ILE A 268 -8.08 7.86 -3.33
CA ILE A 268 -8.98 7.88 -2.18
C ILE A 268 -8.96 6.52 -1.45
N ILE A 269 -9.03 5.42 -2.20
CA ILE A 269 -8.98 4.07 -1.63
C ILE A 269 -7.68 3.84 -0.85
N ASN A 270 -6.54 4.29 -1.39
CA ASN A 270 -5.23 4.16 -0.73
C ASN A 270 -5.12 5.00 0.54
N GLN A 271 -5.72 6.20 0.56
CA GLN A 271 -5.79 7.03 1.77
C GLN A 271 -6.65 6.37 2.85
N LEU A 272 -7.77 5.75 2.47
CA LEU A 272 -8.58 4.96 3.38
C LEU A 272 -7.80 3.75 3.93
N ALA A 273 -7.10 3.03 3.06
CA ALA A 273 -6.26 1.90 3.45
C ALA A 273 -5.14 2.33 4.42
N ALA A 274 -4.55 3.52 4.26
CA ALA A 274 -3.53 4.05 5.16
C ALA A 274 -4.05 4.29 6.59
N VAL A 275 -5.34 4.60 6.75
CA VAL A 275 -6.00 4.73 8.06
C VAL A 275 -6.38 3.37 8.64
N VAL A 276 -6.77 2.43 7.78
CA VAL A 276 -7.28 1.10 8.16
C VAL A 276 -6.17 0.11 8.54
N ASN A 277 -5.11 0.01 7.73
CA ASN A 277 -4.06 -1.00 7.87
C ASN A 277 -3.38 -1.03 9.26
N PRO A 278 -3.14 0.11 9.95
CA PRO A 278 -2.59 0.10 11.31
C PRO A 278 -3.40 -0.72 12.32
N ILE A 279 -4.73 -0.80 12.15
CA ILE A 279 -5.62 -1.59 13.03
C ILE A 279 -5.26 -3.07 12.93
N LEU A 280 -5.05 -3.58 11.71
CA LEU A 280 -4.71 -4.98 11.45
C LEU A 280 -3.25 -5.30 11.80
N ASN A 281 -2.33 -4.36 11.56
CA ASN A 281 -0.92 -4.51 11.92
C ASN A 281 -0.72 -4.63 13.44
N GLY A 282 -1.57 -3.97 14.25
CA GLY A 282 -1.57 -4.13 15.70
C GLY A 282 -1.86 -5.58 16.15
N ILE A 283 -2.73 -6.27 15.41
CA ILE A 283 -3.06 -7.68 15.66
C ILE A 283 -1.89 -8.58 15.22
N GLU A 284 -1.29 -8.31 14.08
CA GLU A 284 -0.23 -9.12 13.47
C GLU A 284 0.92 -9.43 14.43
N ALA A 285 1.38 -8.43 15.22
CA ALA A 285 2.48 -8.61 16.17
C ALA A 285 2.15 -9.62 17.27
N SER A 286 0.89 -9.67 17.73
CA SER A 286 0.45 -10.59 18.79
C SER A 286 0.26 -12.03 18.30
N VAL A 287 -0.09 -12.21 17.03
CA VAL A 287 -0.38 -13.52 16.44
C VAL A 287 0.86 -14.41 16.38
N GLY A 288 2.05 -13.84 16.13
CA GLY A 288 3.30 -14.60 16.10
C GLY A 288 3.63 -15.28 17.43
N ASN A 289 3.52 -14.55 18.54
CA ASN A 289 3.72 -15.12 19.88
C ASN A 289 2.65 -16.15 20.20
N LEU A 290 1.38 -15.85 19.88
CA LEU A 290 0.26 -16.77 20.09
C LEU A 290 0.50 -18.13 19.41
N ILE A 291 0.90 -18.14 18.14
CA ILE A 291 1.14 -19.38 17.39
C ILE A 291 2.28 -20.20 18.01
N ALA A 292 3.30 -19.54 18.57
CA ALA A 292 4.44 -20.20 19.18
C ALA A 292 4.15 -20.80 20.57
N THR A 293 3.25 -20.17 21.35
CA THR A 293 3.01 -20.54 22.76
C THR A 293 1.69 -21.27 23.00
N GLU A 294 0.70 -21.11 22.13
CA GLU A 294 -0.66 -21.61 22.35
C GLU A 294 -1.03 -22.79 21.45
N ASN A 295 -2.08 -23.52 21.86
CA ASN A 295 -2.59 -24.65 21.09
C ASN A 295 -3.45 -24.22 19.89
N SER A 296 -3.78 -25.20 19.03
CA SER A 296 -4.53 -25.01 17.79
C SER A 296 -5.94 -24.41 18.02
N ASP A 297 -6.61 -24.77 19.12
CA ASP A 297 -7.94 -24.25 19.45
C ASP A 297 -7.91 -22.78 19.85
N LYS A 298 -6.91 -22.37 20.65
CA LYS A 298 -6.72 -20.97 21.02
C LYS A 298 -6.32 -20.12 19.81
N ASN A 299 -5.43 -20.63 18.95
CA ASN A 299 -5.09 -20.00 17.68
C ASN A 299 -6.33 -19.77 16.81
N TYR A 300 -7.22 -20.77 16.71
CA TYR A 300 -8.47 -20.64 15.99
C TYR A 300 -9.45 -19.64 16.63
N ALA A 301 -9.55 -19.61 17.96
CA ALA A 301 -10.41 -18.66 18.67
C ALA A 301 -9.97 -17.20 18.42
N ILE A 302 -8.67 -16.92 18.49
CA ILE A 302 -8.15 -15.59 18.17
C ILE A 302 -8.29 -15.29 16.67
N PHE A 303 -8.11 -16.26 15.78
CA PHE A 303 -8.39 -16.07 14.37
C PHE A 303 -9.84 -15.62 14.14
N LYS A 304 -10.84 -16.21 14.80
CA LYS A 304 -12.24 -15.77 14.67
C LYS A 304 -12.43 -14.30 15.10
N VAL A 305 -11.77 -13.88 16.18
CA VAL A 305 -11.76 -12.47 16.62
C VAL A 305 -11.14 -11.58 15.55
N THR A 306 -9.95 -11.93 15.05
CA THR A 306 -9.27 -11.19 13.99
C THR A 306 -10.10 -11.12 12.72
N TYR A 307 -10.77 -12.22 12.36
CA TYR A 307 -11.58 -12.31 11.17
C TYR A 307 -12.86 -11.47 11.28
N LEU A 308 -13.48 -11.41 12.46
CA LEU A 308 -14.58 -10.49 12.75
C LEU A 308 -14.15 -9.02 12.62
N VAL A 309 -13.01 -8.64 13.21
CA VAL A 309 -12.47 -7.26 13.08
C VAL A 309 -12.19 -6.95 11.62
N ASN A 310 -11.57 -7.87 10.89
CA ASN A 310 -11.24 -7.70 9.47
C ASN A 310 -12.50 -7.52 8.62
N PHE A 311 -13.51 -8.36 8.85
CA PHE A 311 -14.83 -8.22 8.23
C PHE A 311 -15.43 -6.85 8.50
N TRP A 312 -15.52 -6.47 9.77
CA TRP A 312 -16.16 -5.22 10.17
C TRP A 312 -15.53 -4.03 9.45
N VAL A 313 -14.20 -3.96 9.45
CA VAL A 313 -13.42 -2.90 8.84
C VAL A 313 -13.62 -2.85 7.32
N PHE A 314 -13.39 -3.96 6.61
CA PHE A 314 -13.47 -3.93 5.14
C PHE A 314 -14.90 -3.85 4.63
N SER A 315 -15.87 -4.41 5.35
CA SER A 315 -17.28 -4.26 5.05
C SER A 315 -17.73 -2.80 5.21
N PHE A 316 -17.41 -2.19 6.36
CA PHE A 316 -17.66 -0.77 6.61
C PHE A 316 -17.03 0.12 5.53
N CYS A 317 -15.75 -0.07 5.22
CA CYS A 317 -15.05 0.70 4.19
C CYS A 317 -15.68 0.51 2.81
N THR A 318 -16.10 -0.71 2.45
CA THR A 318 -16.74 -0.98 1.16
C THR A 318 -18.08 -0.24 1.06
N ILE A 319 -18.91 -0.28 2.11
CA ILE A 319 -20.20 0.43 2.16
C ILE A 319 -19.98 1.95 2.12
N PHE A 320 -18.99 2.45 2.86
CA PHE A 320 -18.63 3.86 2.89
C PHE A 320 -18.19 4.34 1.50
N LEU A 321 -17.28 3.61 0.83
CA LEU A 321 -16.83 3.93 -0.52
C LEU A 321 -17.97 3.85 -1.54
N PHE A 322 -18.84 2.83 -1.47
CA PHE A 322 -19.97 2.68 -2.38
C PHE A 322 -20.90 3.91 -2.37
N ASN A 323 -21.16 4.47 -1.19
CA ASN A 323 -22.10 5.59 -1.03
C ASN A 323 -21.47 6.97 -1.20
N LEU A 324 -20.14 7.11 -1.07
CA LEU A 324 -19.48 8.42 -0.99
C LEU A 324 -18.41 8.64 -2.05
N LEU A 325 -17.81 7.61 -2.65
CA LEU A 325 -16.65 7.79 -3.51
C LEU A 325 -16.99 8.61 -4.77
N GLU A 326 -17.99 8.18 -5.55
CA GLU A 326 -18.41 8.90 -6.75
C GLU A 326 -19.06 10.26 -6.42
N PRO A 327 -19.98 10.40 -5.43
CA PRO A 327 -20.47 11.71 -5.03
C PRO A 327 -19.36 12.68 -4.62
N PHE A 328 -18.34 12.20 -3.90
CA PHE A 328 -17.20 13.00 -3.50
C PHE A 328 -16.35 13.41 -4.71
N ILE A 329 -16.03 12.49 -5.62
CA ILE A 329 -15.28 12.81 -6.86
C ILE A 329 -16.05 13.83 -7.72
N GLY A 330 -17.37 13.65 -7.84
CA GLY A 330 -18.24 14.55 -8.60
C GLY A 330 -18.25 15.97 -8.03
N TRP A 331 -18.27 16.11 -6.70
CA TRP A 331 -18.18 17.40 -6.02
C TRP A 331 -16.77 18.01 -6.06
N TRP A 332 -15.74 17.19 -5.81
CA TRP A 332 -14.37 17.64 -5.66
C TRP A 332 -13.69 17.99 -6.99
N LEU A 333 -13.90 17.15 -8.02
CA LEU A 333 -13.24 17.28 -9.30
C LEU A 333 -14.22 17.75 -10.38
N ASP A 334 -15.16 16.88 -10.76
CA ASP A 334 -16.30 17.07 -11.68
C ASP A 334 -16.91 15.67 -11.99
N LYS A 335 -18.18 15.59 -12.40
CA LYS A 335 -18.85 14.35 -12.80
C LYS A 335 -18.22 13.68 -14.03
N LYS A 336 -17.51 14.41 -14.90
CA LYS A 336 -16.81 13.84 -16.06
C LYS A 336 -15.65 12.91 -15.68
N TYR A 337 -15.19 12.95 -14.43
CA TYR A 337 -14.15 12.06 -13.90
C TYR A 337 -14.73 10.84 -13.19
N LEU A 338 -15.99 10.50 -13.44
CA LEU A 338 -16.60 9.28 -12.94
C LEU A 338 -16.33 8.10 -13.87
N LEU A 339 -16.19 6.92 -13.29
CA LEU A 339 -16.08 5.68 -14.04
C LEU A 339 -17.48 5.16 -14.40
N ASN A 340 -17.55 4.21 -15.32
CA ASN A 340 -18.78 3.47 -15.54
C ASN A 340 -19.17 2.69 -14.27
N ASN A 341 -20.45 2.68 -13.92
CA ASN A 341 -20.97 2.03 -12.70
C ASN A 341 -20.50 0.58 -12.52
N MET A 342 -20.40 -0.22 -13.60
CA MET A 342 -19.91 -1.59 -13.51
C MET A 342 -18.43 -1.63 -13.11
N VAL A 343 -17.61 -0.73 -13.64
CA VAL A 343 -16.18 -0.61 -13.27
C VAL A 343 -16.06 -0.30 -11.79
N PHE A 344 -16.83 0.69 -11.32
CA PHE A 344 -16.82 1.11 -9.92
C PHE A 344 -17.19 -0.04 -8.98
N VAL A 345 -18.27 -0.78 -9.29
CA VAL A 345 -18.69 -1.95 -8.51
C VAL A 345 -17.60 -3.03 -8.48
N VAL A 346 -16.98 -3.36 -9.62
CA VAL A 346 -15.93 -4.39 -9.68
C VAL A 346 -14.66 -3.97 -8.92
N ILE A 347 -14.30 -2.68 -8.94
CA ILE A 347 -13.20 -2.13 -8.11
C ILE A 347 -13.50 -2.36 -6.62
N LEU A 348 -14.73 -2.10 -6.17
CA LEU A 348 -15.13 -2.33 -4.78
C LEU A 348 -15.16 -3.82 -4.40
N ILE A 349 -15.56 -4.70 -5.34
CA ILE A 349 -15.45 -6.15 -5.15
C ILE A 349 -13.99 -6.53 -4.94
N ASN A 350 -13.06 -6.07 -5.80
CA ASN A 350 -11.64 -6.36 -5.65
C ASN A 350 -11.07 -5.83 -4.33
N PHE A 351 -11.48 -4.63 -3.91
CA PHE A 351 -11.13 -4.06 -2.60
C PHE A 351 -11.60 -4.96 -1.44
N TYR A 352 -12.86 -5.40 -1.46
CA TYR A 352 -13.41 -6.27 -0.44
C TYR A 352 -12.74 -7.66 -0.42
N LEU A 353 -12.55 -8.30 -1.59
CA LEU A 353 -11.89 -9.61 -1.70
C LEU A 353 -10.47 -9.57 -1.13
N THR A 354 -9.69 -8.55 -1.52
CA THR A 354 -8.31 -8.35 -1.07
C THR A 354 -8.28 -8.09 0.43
N GLY A 355 -9.14 -7.21 0.92
CA GLY A 355 -9.22 -6.85 2.33
C GLY A 355 -9.61 -8.01 3.23
N MET A 356 -10.66 -8.74 2.87
CA MET A 356 -11.16 -9.90 3.63
C MET A 356 -10.13 -11.02 3.80
N ARG A 357 -9.19 -11.13 2.86
CA ARG A 357 -8.11 -12.11 2.90
C ARG A 357 -7.00 -11.75 3.91
N THR A 358 -6.91 -10.50 4.36
CA THR A 358 -5.83 -10.03 5.25
C THR A 358 -5.74 -10.84 6.55
N ALA A 359 -6.88 -11.16 7.17
CA ALA A 359 -6.90 -11.95 8.42
C ALA A 359 -6.25 -13.33 8.27
N ILE A 360 -6.60 -14.08 7.22
CA ILE A 360 -6.04 -15.42 7.01
C ILE A 360 -4.57 -15.34 6.59
N ALA A 361 -4.20 -14.32 5.82
CA ALA A 361 -2.82 -14.05 5.42
C ALA A 361 -1.92 -13.76 6.63
N ILE A 362 -2.39 -13.00 7.62
CA ILE A 362 -1.65 -12.75 8.88
C ILE A 362 -1.28 -14.06 9.57
N PHE A 363 -2.25 -14.96 9.76
CA PHE A 363 -2.00 -16.26 10.42
C PHE A 363 -1.09 -17.17 9.59
N LYS A 364 -1.27 -17.20 8.26
CA LYS A 364 -0.39 -17.95 7.36
C LYS A 364 1.05 -17.48 7.48
N ASN A 365 1.27 -16.17 7.39
CA ASN A 365 2.60 -15.57 7.41
C ASN A 365 3.29 -15.78 8.77
N LYS A 366 2.56 -15.63 9.88
CA LYS A 366 3.12 -15.85 11.22
C LYS A 366 3.35 -17.32 11.56
N ALA A 367 2.59 -18.24 10.96
CA ALA A 367 2.83 -19.67 11.08
C ALA A 367 3.98 -20.19 10.20
N GLY A 368 4.59 -19.35 9.35
CA GLY A 368 5.66 -19.77 8.45
C GLY A 368 5.19 -20.67 7.30
N LEU A 369 3.90 -20.67 6.98
CA LEU A 369 3.29 -21.56 5.98
C LEU A 369 3.46 -21.01 4.54
N PHE A 370 4.69 -20.69 4.15
CA PHE A 370 5.02 -20.09 2.86
C PHE A 370 5.32 -21.11 1.77
N VAL A 371 5.79 -22.30 2.15
CA VAL A 371 6.24 -23.33 1.19
C VAL A 371 5.05 -23.93 0.45
N GLN A 372 3.91 -24.05 1.14
CA GLN A 372 2.70 -24.70 0.67
C GLN A 372 2.02 -23.92 -0.47
N ASP A 373 2.21 -22.59 -0.55
CA ASP A 373 1.63 -21.74 -1.59
C ASP A 373 2.65 -20.91 -2.39
N LYS A 374 3.95 -21.26 -2.34
CA LYS A 374 5.03 -20.47 -2.96
C LYS A 374 4.85 -20.16 -4.46
N TYR A 375 4.16 -21.03 -5.21
CA TYR A 375 3.89 -20.82 -6.64
C TYR A 375 2.54 -20.16 -6.91
N ILE A 376 1.64 -20.09 -5.93
CA ILE A 376 0.28 -19.59 -6.12
C ILE A 376 0.26 -18.12 -6.55
N PRO A 377 1.08 -17.21 -6.00
CA PRO A 377 1.14 -15.83 -6.50
C PRO A 377 1.56 -15.72 -7.97
N LEU A 378 2.43 -16.63 -8.45
CA LEU A 378 2.84 -16.66 -9.86
C LEU A 378 1.71 -17.19 -10.75
N VAL A 379 0.96 -18.18 -10.28
CA VAL A 379 -0.22 -18.69 -10.97
C VAL A 379 -1.33 -17.63 -11.01
N GLU A 380 -1.58 -16.93 -9.90
CA GLU A 380 -2.52 -15.79 -9.83
C GLU A 380 -2.10 -14.71 -10.85
N ALA A 381 -0.82 -14.35 -10.89
CA ALA A 381 -0.28 -13.38 -11.84
C ALA A 381 -0.52 -13.78 -13.31
N ILE A 382 -0.28 -15.04 -13.67
CA ILE A 382 -0.49 -15.53 -15.04
C ILE A 382 -1.98 -15.51 -15.41
N ILE A 383 -2.85 -16.01 -14.52
CA ILE A 383 -4.30 -16.01 -14.73
C ILE A 383 -4.81 -14.57 -14.81
N ASN A 384 -4.36 -13.69 -13.91
CA ASN A 384 -4.71 -12.27 -13.88
C ASN A 384 -4.37 -11.63 -15.22
N LEU A 385 -3.11 -11.64 -15.63
CA LEU A 385 -2.66 -10.93 -16.82
C LEU A 385 -3.35 -11.47 -18.08
N SER A 386 -3.50 -12.79 -18.18
CA SER A 386 -4.13 -13.44 -19.33
C SER A 386 -5.62 -13.10 -19.44
N LEU A 387 -6.37 -13.21 -18.34
CA LEU A 387 -7.79 -12.85 -18.32
C LEU A 387 -8.02 -11.35 -18.46
N SER A 388 -7.21 -10.52 -17.81
CA SER A 388 -7.30 -9.06 -17.93
C SER A 388 -7.07 -8.62 -19.37
N ILE A 389 -6.10 -9.20 -20.09
CA ILE A 389 -5.88 -8.90 -21.53
C ILE A 389 -7.05 -9.39 -22.39
N LEU A 390 -7.52 -10.62 -22.18
CA LEU A 390 -8.63 -11.20 -22.95
C LEU A 390 -9.92 -10.38 -22.76
N LEU A 391 -10.29 -10.14 -21.50
CA LEU A 391 -11.50 -9.42 -21.14
C LEU A 391 -11.39 -7.92 -21.42
N ALA A 392 -10.20 -7.31 -21.40
CA ALA A 392 -10.03 -5.92 -21.82
C ALA A 392 -10.45 -5.71 -23.27
N LYS A 393 -10.11 -6.66 -24.16
CA LYS A 393 -10.51 -6.60 -25.58
C LYS A 393 -12.02 -6.73 -25.77
N MET A 394 -12.71 -7.47 -24.88
CA MET A 394 -14.14 -7.75 -24.99
C MET A 394 -15.03 -6.74 -24.24
N LEU A 395 -14.60 -6.31 -23.06
CA LEU A 395 -15.39 -5.55 -22.08
C LEU A 395 -14.73 -4.20 -21.70
N GLY A 396 -13.61 -3.83 -22.32
CA GLY A 396 -12.87 -2.61 -22.02
C GLY A 396 -12.35 -2.58 -20.58
N LEU A 397 -12.47 -1.44 -19.91
CA LEU A 397 -11.94 -1.21 -18.56
C LEU A 397 -12.48 -2.20 -17.51
N VAL A 398 -13.77 -2.55 -17.58
CA VAL A 398 -14.39 -3.52 -16.66
C VAL A 398 -13.67 -4.86 -16.73
N GLY A 399 -13.30 -5.30 -17.95
CA GLY A 399 -12.68 -6.59 -18.18
C GLY A 399 -11.34 -6.76 -17.46
N ILE A 400 -10.55 -5.69 -17.34
CA ILE A 400 -9.28 -5.69 -16.59
C ILE A 400 -9.54 -6.04 -15.13
N PHE A 401 -10.49 -5.36 -14.47
CA PHE A 401 -10.78 -5.61 -13.06
C PHE A 401 -11.51 -6.92 -12.81
N ILE A 402 -12.30 -7.42 -13.76
CA ILE A 402 -12.89 -8.77 -13.68
C ILE A 402 -11.77 -9.82 -13.75
N GLY A 403 -10.75 -9.64 -14.60
CA GLY A 403 -9.57 -10.51 -14.61
C GLY A 403 -8.88 -10.59 -13.24
N THR A 404 -8.78 -9.45 -12.55
CA THR A 404 -8.30 -9.40 -11.16
C THR A 404 -9.19 -10.15 -10.18
N ALA A 405 -10.51 -9.96 -10.24
CA ALA A 405 -11.42 -10.68 -9.35
C ALA A 405 -11.36 -12.20 -9.58
N ILE A 406 -11.41 -12.65 -10.84
CA ILE A 406 -11.39 -14.08 -11.19
C ILE A 406 -10.06 -14.71 -10.77
N SER A 407 -8.93 -14.08 -11.06
CA SER A 407 -7.62 -14.61 -10.65
C SER A 407 -7.52 -14.78 -9.14
N THR A 408 -7.95 -13.80 -8.34
CA THR A 408 -7.98 -13.92 -6.88
C THR A 408 -8.93 -15.02 -6.40
N ILE A 409 -10.15 -15.11 -6.95
CA ILE A 409 -11.15 -16.11 -6.57
C ILE A 409 -10.65 -17.54 -6.87
N THR A 410 -10.07 -17.73 -8.05
CA THR A 410 -9.63 -19.05 -8.53
C THR A 410 -8.34 -19.54 -7.89
N THR A 411 -7.58 -18.66 -7.24
CA THR A 411 -6.30 -19.01 -6.63
C THR A 411 -6.31 -18.77 -5.12
N VAL A 412 -5.95 -17.56 -4.70
CA VAL A 412 -5.57 -17.30 -3.32
C VAL A 412 -6.76 -17.30 -2.35
N LEU A 413 -7.96 -16.96 -2.83
CA LEU A 413 -9.17 -16.89 -2.01
C LEU A 413 -9.43 -18.19 -1.22
N TRP A 414 -9.18 -19.34 -1.84
CA TRP A 414 -9.47 -20.65 -1.22
C TRP A 414 -8.21 -21.39 -0.76
N ILE A 415 -7.08 -21.22 -1.44
CA ILE A 415 -5.84 -21.94 -1.13
C ILE A 415 -5.27 -21.51 0.23
N GLN A 416 -5.24 -20.20 0.53
CA GLN A 416 -4.70 -19.71 1.80
C GLN A 416 -5.52 -20.21 3.00
N PRO A 417 -6.87 -20.09 3.02
CA PRO A 417 -7.68 -20.71 4.06
C PRO A 417 -7.46 -22.21 4.18
N TYR A 418 -7.41 -22.94 3.07
CA TYR A 418 -7.22 -24.39 3.10
C TYR A 418 -5.92 -24.78 3.83
N ILE A 419 -4.81 -24.12 3.50
CA ILE A 419 -3.50 -24.36 4.13
C ILE A 419 -3.56 -24.05 5.62
N VAL A 420 -4.04 -22.87 6.02
CA VAL A 420 -4.05 -22.48 7.43
C VAL A 420 -5.02 -23.35 8.25
N TYR A 421 -6.20 -23.66 7.74
CA TYR A 421 -7.18 -24.50 8.44
C TYR A 421 -6.68 -25.94 8.62
N LYS A 422 -5.99 -26.49 7.62
CA LYS A 422 -5.40 -27.83 7.67
C LYS A 422 -4.18 -27.89 8.59
N ASN A 423 -3.23 -26.97 8.42
CA ASN A 423 -1.92 -27.06 9.05
C ASN A 423 -1.83 -26.37 10.41
N LEU A 424 -2.54 -25.25 10.62
CA LEU A 424 -2.48 -24.48 11.88
C LEU A 424 -3.66 -24.77 12.79
N PHE A 425 -4.90 -24.65 12.27
CA PHE A 425 -6.11 -24.78 13.09
C PHE A 425 -6.62 -26.20 13.25
N LYS A 426 -6.10 -27.15 12.46
CA LYS A 426 -6.53 -28.56 12.42
C LYS A 426 -8.07 -28.69 12.40
N LYS A 427 -8.73 -27.85 11.59
CA LYS A 427 -10.19 -27.76 11.47
C LYS A 427 -10.60 -27.76 10.00
N SER A 428 -11.87 -28.08 9.74
CA SER A 428 -12.44 -28.02 8.39
C SER A 428 -12.46 -26.60 7.84
N VAL A 429 -11.93 -26.42 6.62
CA VAL A 429 -11.92 -25.13 5.90
C VAL A 429 -13.32 -24.61 5.60
N TRP A 430 -14.34 -25.48 5.57
CA TRP A 430 -15.73 -25.08 5.34
C TRP A 430 -16.22 -24.03 6.33
N LYS A 431 -15.72 -24.05 7.59
CA LYS A 431 -16.04 -23.02 8.59
C LYS A 431 -15.60 -21.62 8.17
N TYR A 432 -14.52 -21.51 7.40
CA TYR A 432 -14.09 -20.25 6.80
C TYR A 432 -15.09 -19.78 5.77
N PHE A 433 -15.44 -20.62 4.80
CA PHE A 433 -16.34 -20.23 3.70
C PHE A 433 -17.76 -19.95 4.16
N THR A 434 -18.28 -20.69 5.14
CA THR A 434 -19.59 -20.39 5.74
C THR A 434 -19.60 -19.01 6.39
N ALA A 435 -18.54 -18.66 7.13
CA ALA A 435 -18.41 -17.32 7.72
C ALA A 435 -18.19 -16.26 6.64
N TYR A 436 -17.41 -16.55 5.59
CA TYR A 436 -17.15 -15.65 4.48
C TYR A 436 -18.43 -15.28 3.72
N VAL A 437 -19.25 -16.28 3.38
CA VAL A 437 -20.54 -16.07 2.70
C VAL A 437 -21.51 -15.31 3.61
N PHE A 438 -21.57 -15.64 4.90
CA PHE A 438 -22.37 -14.90 5.88
C PHE A 438 -21.94 -13.43 5.96
N TYR A 439 -20.64 -13.15 5.97
CA TYR A 439 -20.09 -11.81 5.98
C TYR A 439 -20.32 -11.03 4.67
N ILE A 440 -20.26 -11.68 3.50
CA ILE A 440 -20.73 -11.07 2.24
C ILE A 440 -22.19 -10.67 2.37
N PHE A 441 -23.05 -11.61 2.80
CA PHE A 441 -24.48 -11.37 2.93
C PHE A 441 -24.76 -10.18 3.87
N LEU A 442 -24.11 -10.15 5.04
CA LEU A 442 -24.22 -9.02 5.96
C LEU A 442 -23.75 -7.70 5.32
N THR A 443 -22.65 -7.71 4.57
CA THR A 443 -22.15 -6.51 3.88
C THR A 443 -23.15 -5.99 2.86
N VAL A 444 -23.74 -6.88 2.05
CA VAL A 444 -24.72 -6.51 1.01
C VAL A 444 -26.00 -5.99 1.65
N VAL A 445 -26.55 -6.66 2.65
CA VAL A 445 -27.78 -6.24 3.34
C VAL A 445 -27.57 -4.92 4.07
N THR A 446 -26.48 -4.80 4.83
CA THR A 446 -26.15 -3.57 5.56
C THR A 446 -25.87 -2.42 4.60
N GLY A 447 -25.18 -2.70 3.48
CA GLY A 447 -24.95 -1.75 2.41
C GLY A 447 -26.23 -1.25 1.78
N PHE A 448 -27.15 -2.17 1.43
CA PHE A 448 -28.46 -1.83 0.89
C PHE A 448 -29.25 -0.93 1.85
N ILE A 449 -29.36 -1.30 3.13
CA ILE A 449 -30.03 -0.49 4.16
C ILE A 449 -29.40 0.90 4.25
N THR A 450 -28.06 0.97 4.31
CA THR A 450 -27.33 2.23 4.42
C THR A 450 -27.58 3.12 3.20
N THR A 451 -27.53 2.56 1.99
CA THR A 451 -27.80 3.28 0.73
C THR A 451 -29.24 3.76 0.66
N SER A 452 -30.22 2.94 1.04
CA SER A 452 -31.63 3.37 1.10
C SER A 452 -31.84 4.54 2.04
N ILE A 453 -31.21 4.52 3.24
CA ILE A 453 -31.28 5.63 4.20
C ILE A 453 -30.59 6.89 3.61
N CYS A 454 -29.41 6.74 3.03
CA CYS A 454 -28.70 7.85 2.38
C CYS A 454 -29.55 8.52 1.30
N ASN A 455 -30.20 7.74 0.44
CA ASN A 455 -31.00 8.28 -0.67
C ASN A 455 -32.35 8.85 -0.22
N TYR A 456 -32.92 8.36 0.88
CA TYR A 456 -34.17 8.88 1.43
C TYR A 456 -33.99 10.25 2.11
N PHE A 457 -32.89 10.44 2.84
CA PHE A 457 -32.67 11.67 3.60
C PHE A 457 -31.91 12.76 2.83
N ILE A 458 -31.21 12.41 1.74
CA ILE A 458 -30.23 13.29 1.11
C ILE A 458 -30.24 13.16 -0.42
N GLU A 459 -30.95 14.08 -1.08
CA GLU A 459 -31.11 14.11 -2.55
C GLU A 459 -30.02 14.92 -3.28
N ASP A 460 -29.49 15.99 -2.67
CA ASP A 460 -28.53 16.88 -3.34
C ASP A 460 -27.09 16.34 -3.39
N SER A 461 -26.25 16.91 -4.26
CA SER A 461 -24.80 16.63 -4.33
C SER A 461 -23.93 17.75 -3.75
N THR A 462 -24.42 18.46 -2.74
CA THR A 462 -23.66 19.51 -2.03
C THR A 462 -22.66 18.90 -1.05
N PHE A 463 -21.68 19.68 -0.60
CA PHE A 463 -20.76 19.25 0.45
C PHE A 463 -21.48 18.85 1.75
N ILE A 464 -22.57 19.56 2.09
CA ILE A 464 -23.38 19.24 3.28
C ILE A 464 -24.05 17.87 3.14
N SER A 465 -24.57 17.55 1.94
CA SER A 465 -25.08 16.21 1.63
C SER A 465 -24.02 15.13 1.81
N LEU A 466 -22.78 15.37 1.34
CA LEU A 466 -21.67 14.43 1.53
C LEU A 466 -21.36 14.19 3.02
N VAL A 467 -21.36 15.24 3.83
CA VAL A 467 -21.18 15.12 5.29
C VAL A 467 -22.31 14.28 5.90
N GLY A 468 -23.56 14.54 5.52
CA GLY A 468 -24.71 13.76 5.97
C GLY A 468 -24.62 12.28 5.60
N LYS A 469 -24.32 11.97 4.33
CA LYS A 469 -24.09 10.59 3.86
C LYS A 469 -22.92 9.94 4.58
N GLY A 470 -21.86 10.71 4.86
CA GLY A 470 -20.72 10.33 5.71
C GLY A 470 -21.13 9.87 7.10
N MET A 471 -21.96 10.66 7.78
CA MET A 471 -22.47 10.32 9.11
C MET A 471 -23.37 9.09 9.09
N ILE A 472 -24.24 8.95 8.09
CA ILE A 472 -25.09 7.75 7.93
C ILE A 472 -24.21 6.51 7.70
N CYS A 473 -23.24 6.59 6.79
CA CYS A 473 -22.31 5.49 6.51
C CYS A 473 -21.44 5.15 7.71
N LEU A 474 -21.15 6.10 8.60
CA LEU A 474 -20.45 5.86 9.87
C LEU A 474 -21.35 5.21 10.92
N LEU A 475 -22.60 5.63 11.05
CA LEU A 475 -23.47 5.15 12.13
C LEU A 475 -24.15 3.82 11.79
N VAL A 476 -24.80 3.73 10.62
CA VAL A 476 -25.70 2.61 10.29
C VAL A 476 -24.99 1.25 10.28
N PRO A 477 -23.87 1.05 9.53
CA PRO A 477 -23.18 -0.24 9.55
C PRO A 477 -22.64 -0.61 10.92
N ASN A 478 -22.09 0.35 11.67
CA ASN A 478 -21.53 0.09 12.99
C ASN A 478 -22.61 -0.30 14.00
N VAL A 479 -23.77 0.36 14.00
CA VAL A 479 -24.90 -0.01 14.86
C VAL A 479 -25.41 -1.41 14.52
N ILE A 480 -25.61 -1.71 13.23
CA ILE A 480 -26.08 -3.02 12.78
C ILE A 480 -25.10 -4.12 13.23
N TYR A 481 -23.79 -3.93 13.03
CA TYR A 481 -22.80 -4.91 13.45
C TYR A 481 -22.70 -5.07 14.97
N ILE A 482 -22.82 -3.99 15.75
CA ILE A 482 -22.91 -4.09 17.20
C ILE A 482 -24.11 -4.95 17.60
N LEU A 483 -25.30 -4.71 17.03
CA LEU A 483 -26.52 -5.45 17.37
C LEU A 483 -26.41 -6.94 17.02
N ILE A 484 -25.89 -7.26 15.83
CA ILE A 484 -25.75 -8.64 15.36
C ILE A 484 -24.71 -9.40 16.19
N PHE A 485 -23.55 -8.80 16.43
CA PHE A 485 -22.43 -9.47 17.10
C PHE A 485 -22.40 -9.28 18.62
N TYR A 486 -23.33 -8.53 19.23
CA TYR A 486 -23.33 -8.20 20.65
C TYR A 486 -23.13 -9.40 21.58
N LYS A 487 -23.78 -10.52 21.25
CA LYS A 487 -23.74 -11.77 22.03
C LYS A 487 -22.65 -12.75 21.58
N SER A 488 -21.89 -12.43 20.53
CA SER A 488 -20.84 -13.30 20.02
C SER A 488 -19.65 -13.34 20.97
N THR A 489 -19.01 -14.50 21.08
CA THR A 489 -17.82 -14.69 21.93
C THR A 489 -16.68 -13.76 21.50
N GLU A 490 -16.58 -13.51 20.21
CA GLU A 490 -15.59 -12.69 19.55
C GLU A 490 -15.78 -11.21 19.93
N PHE A 491 -17.01 -10.71 19.86
CA PHE A 491 -17.32 -9.33 20.27
C PHE A 491 -17.12 -9.12 21.77
N HIS A 492 -17.50 -10.09 22.61
CA HIS A 492 -17.22 -10.02 24.05
C HIS A 492 -15.71 -9.93 24.32
N TYR A 493 -14.89 -10.69 23.60
CA TYR A 493 -13.44 -10.62 23.70
C TYR A 493 -12.90 -9.22 23.33
N ILE A 494 -13.38 -8.67 22.20
CA ILE A 494 -13.02 -7.31 21.75
C ILE A 494 -13.41 -6.26 22.80
N ARG A 495 -14.64 -6.32 23.30
CA ARG A 495 -15.15 -5.41 24.34
C ARG A 495 -14.31 -5.48 25.61
N ASN A 496 -13.91 -6.67 26.03
CA ASN A 496 -13.08 -6.87 27.21
C ASN A 496 -11.71 -6.19 27.04
N ILE A 497 -11.05 -6.34 25.89
CA ILE A 497 -9.79 -5.64 25.60
C ILE A 497 -9.96 -4.12 25.73
N PHE A 498 -10.98 -3.54 25.10
CA PHE A 498 -11.25 -2.10 25.18
C PHE A 498 -11.55 -1.63 26.61
N SER A 499 -12.31 -2.41 27.39
CA SER A 499 -12.61 -2.09 28.78
C SER A 499 -11.35 -2.04 29.67
N VAL A 500 -10.43 -3.00 29.47
CA VAL A 500 -9.16 -3.06 30.20
C VAL A 500 -8.26 -1.86 29.82
N MET A 501 -8.18 -1.53 28.53
CA MET A 501 -7.44 -0.34 28.08
C MET A 501 -8.00 0.95 28.69
N PHE A 502 -9.32 1.11 28.71
CA PHE A 502 -9.98 2.28 29.29
C PHE A 502 -9.74 2.40 30.81
N LEU A 503 -9.81 1.27 31.54
CA LEU A 503 -9.50 1.21 32.97
C LEU A 503 -8.03 1.56 33.27
N GLN A 504 -7.09 1.12 32.44
CA GLN A 504 -5.67 1.47 32.57
C GLN A 504 -5.39 2.96 32.31
N ILE A 505 -6.10 3.57 31.35
CA ILE A 505 -6.04 5.03 31.11
C ILE A 505 -6.61 5.79 32.30
N LYS A 506 -7.75 5.36 32.85
CA LYS A 506 -8.36 5.97 34.04
C LYS A 506 -7.48 5.86 35.29
N LYS A 507 -6.85 4.70 35.52
CA LYS A 507 -5.86 4.51 36.62
C LYS A 507 -4.64 5.43 36.48
N LYS A 508 -4.11 5.62 35.26
CA LYS A 508 -2.99 6.55 35.02
C LYS A 508 -3.36 8.02 35.20
N ARG A 509 -4.64 8.38 35.07
CA ARG A 509 -5.14 9.75 35.24
C ARG A 509 -5.42 10.11 36.71
N ASN A 510 -5.56 9.11 37.59
CA ASN A 510 -5.73 9.29 39.04
C ASN A 510 -4.39 9.22 39.82
N VAL A 511 -3.26 9.08 39.13
CA VAL A 511 -1.89 9.04 39.70
C VAL A 511 -1.06 10.24 39.21
N ILE A 512 -1.72 11.22 38.59
CA ILE A 512 -1.21 12.56 38.25
C ILE A 512 -2.11 13.53 38.99
#